data_AF-A0A5N6V9D1-F1
#
_entry.id   AF-A0A5N6V9D1-F1
#
_cell.length_a   1.000
_cell.length_b   1.000
_cell.length_c   1.000
_cell.angle_alpha   90.00
_cell.angle_beta   90.00
_cell.angle_gamma   90.00
#
_symmetry.space_group_name_H-M   'P 1'
#
loop_
_entity.id
_entity.type
_entity.pdbx_description
1 polymer ?
#
loop_
_entity_poly.entity_id
_entity_poly.type
_entity_poly.pdbx_seq_one_letter_code
_entity_poly.pdbx_strand_id
1 'polypeptide(L)'
;MNFIDIFNSVPPENASLVFSAGLPCSGLNLNDSSPYKPITLPSRYKKDDSSDIFFRETMNTPNTFPHILAFTKKKILRSSCPRLENVDRDQIRPNIVLLVHLGSEGNGFRDTAHG
;
A
#
# COMPACT_ATOMS: atom_id res chain seq x y z
N MET A 1 -6.41 0.13 16.77
CA MET A 1 -5.36 -0.69 16.14
C MET A 1 -4.32 0.25 15.55
N ASN A 2 -3.03 0.07 15.86
CA ASN A 2 -1.99 0.95 15.29
C ASN A 2 -1.66 0.54 13.83
N PHE A 3 -0.86 1.33 13.12
CA PHE A 3 -0.54 1.05 11.72
C PHE A 3 0.26 -0.25 11.50
N ILE A 4 1.19 -0.57 12.41
CA ILE A 4 1.99 -1.80 12.34
C ILE A 4 1.10 -3.03 12.55
N ASP A 5 0.13 -2.93 13.45
CA ASP A 5 -0.85 -3.99 13.68
C ASP A 5 -1.63 -4.25 12.39
N ILE A 6 -2.15 -3.19 11.73
CA ILE A 6 -2.87 -3.31 10.44
C ILE A 6 -2.00 -3.99 9.38
N PHE A 7 -0.75 -3.56 9.22
CA PHE A 7 0.18 -4.16 8.24
C PHE A 7 0.50 -5.63 8.52
N ASN A 8 0.42 -6.05 9.77
CA ASN A 8 0.72 -7.42 10.17
C ASN A 8 -0.49 -8.35 10.09
N SER A 9 -1.68 -7.87 10.46
CA SER A 9 -2.86 -8.71 10.63
C SER A 9 -3.91 -8.59 9.52
N VAL A 10 -3.96 -7.48 8.80
CA VAL A 10 -4.99 -7.27 7.77
C VAL A 10 -4.41 -7.67 6.42
N PRO A 11 -4.93 -8.74 5.78
CA PRO A 11 -4.48 -9.10 4.45
C PRO A 11 -4.90 -8.04 3.43
N PRO A 12 -4.10 -7.81 2.38
CA PRO A 12 -4.51 -7.03 1.22
C PRO A 12 -5.75 -7.62 0.55
N GLU A 13 -6.51 -6.78 -0.13
CA GLU A 13 -7.66 -7.21 -0.91
C GLU A 13 -7.24 -8.15 -2.05
N ASN A 14 -7.92 -9.31 -2.16
CA ASN A 14 -7.60 -10.32 -3.16
C ASN A 14 -7.74 -9.80 -4.61
N ALA A 15 -8.75 -8.98 -4.89
CA ALA A 15 -8.93 -8.38 -6.22
C ALA A 15 -7.72 -7.51 -6.62
N SER A 16 -7.21 -6.72 -5.68
CA SER A 16 -6.02 -5.88 -5.89
C SER A 16 -4.74 -6.71 -6.07
N LEU A 17 -4.62 -7.87 -5.40
CA LEU A 17 -3.53 -8.84 -5.61
C LEU A 17 -3.57 -9.46 -7.01
N VAL A 18 -4.74 -9.96 -7.44
CA VAL A 18 -4.93 -10.57 -8.76
C VAL A 18 -4.67 -9.57 -9.87
N PHE A 19 -5.23 -8.37 -9.77
CA PHE A 19 -4.99 -7.28 -10.72
C PHE A 19 -3.49 -6.96 -10.82
N SER A 20 -2.83 -6.81 -9.67
CA SER A 20 -1.40 -6.48 -9.63
C SER A 20 -0.52 -7.60 -10.19
N ALA A 21 -0.87 -8.87 -9.98
CA ALA A 21 -0.12 -10.01 -10.52
C ALA A 21 -0.10 -10.03 -12.05
N GLY A 22 -1.10 -9.43 -12.71
CA GLY A 22 -1.11 -9.25 -14.16
C GLY A 22 -0.21 -8.13 -14.69
N LEU A 23 0.34 -7.28 -13.82
CA LEU A 23 1.20 -6.16 -14.23
C LEU A 23 2.64 -6.62 -14.47
N PRO A 24 3.30 -6.20 -15.57
CA PRO A 24 4.68 -6.60 -15.87
C PRO A 24 5.69 -6.27 -14.76
N CYS A 25 5.42 -5.22 -13.97
CA CYS A 25 6.33 -4.70 -12.95
C CYS A 25 6.14 -5.31 -11.54
N SER A 26 5.16 -6.20 -11.34
CA SER A 26 4.77 -6.66 -10.00
C SER A 26 5.54 -7.89 -9.49
N GLY A 27 6.09 -8.70 -10.40
CA GLY A 27 6.72 -9.98 -10.07
C GLY A 27 7.90 -9.88 -9.08
N LEU A 28 8.63 -8.76 -9.10
CA LEU A 28 9.76 -8.52 -8.18
C LEU A 28 9.33 -8.36 -6.71
N ASN A 29 8.10 -7.88 -6.47
CA ASN A 29 7.61 -7.59 -5.12
C ASN A 29 6.69 -8.69 -4.57
N LEU A 30 6.05 -9.48 -5.45
CA LEU A 30 5.10 -10.53 -5.10
C LEU A 30 5.74 -11.90 -4.78
N ASN A 31 7.00 -12.13 -5.14
CA ASN A 31 7.68 -13.40 -4.85
C ASN A 31 7.92 -13.57 -3.33
N ASP A 32 7.77 -14.78 -2.78
CA ASP A 32 8.00 -15.07 -1.36
C ASP A 32 9.41 -14.71 -0.89
N SER A 33 10.41 -14.84 -1.78
CA SER A 33 11.79 -14.44 -1.52
C SER A 33 12.01 -12.92 -1.52
N SER A 34 10.99 -12.13 -1.87
CA SER A 34 11.03 -10.67 -1.86
C SER A 34 11.33 -10.13 -0.46
N PRO A 35 12.13 -9.06 -0.33
CA PRO A 35 12.30 -8.36 0.94
C PRO A 35 11.02 -7.60 1.34
N TYR A 36 10.03 -7.51 0.46
CA TYR A 36 8.76 -6.84 0.69
C TYR A 36 7.67 -7.81 1.17
N LYS A 37 6.73 -7.28 1.95
CA LYS A 37 5.46 -7.91 2.29
C LYS A 37 4.33 -7.03 1.75
N PRO A 38 3.32 -7.59 1.08
CA PRO A 38 2.14 -6.83 0.71
C PRO A 38 1.34 -6.46 1.97
N ILE A 39 0.82 -5.25 2.01
CA ILE A 39 0.11 -4.67 3.17
C ILE A 39 -1.16 -3.96 2.74
N THR A 40 -2.11 -3.88 3.67
CA THR A 40 -3.28 -3.01 3.54
C THR A 40 -2.93 -1.61 4.01
N LEU A 41 -3.20 -0.60 3.18
CA LEU A 41 -3.05 0.79 3.59
C LEU A 41 -4.00 1.10 4.74
N PRO A 42 -3.61 1.90 5.75
CA PRO A 42 -4.47 2.14 6.90
C PRO A 42 -5.80 2.78 6.53
N SER A 43 -5.84 3.62 5.48
CA SER A 43 -7.08 4.25 5.00
C SER A 43 -7.97 3.33 4.16
N ARG A 44 -7.48 2.15 3.73
CA ARG A 44 -8.33 1.09 3.17
C ARG A 44 -8.98 0.23 4.25
N TYR A 45 -8.42 0.25 5.46
CA TYR A 45 -8.98 -0.47 6.59
C TYR A 45 -10.08 0.34 7.27
N LYS A 46 -11.22 -0.28 7.52
CA LYS A 46 -12.32 0.33 8.27
C LYS A 46 -11.95 0.38 9.75
N LYS A 47 -11.52 1.55 10.21
CA LYS A 47 -11.30 1.86 11.62
C LYS A 47 -12.61 2.26 12.30
N ASP A 48 -12.70 2.05 13.60
CA ASP A 48 -13.86 2.44 14.41
C ASP A 48 -13.85 3.93 14.82
N ASP A 49 -12.80 4.68 14.43
CA ASP A 49 -12.66 6.11 14.70
C ASP A 49 -12.85 6.98 13.44
N SER A 50 -12.92 8.30 13.67
CA SER A 50 -13.09 9.33 12.65
C SER A 50 -11.77 9.95 12.17
N SER A 51 -10.61 9.36 12.50
CA SER A 51 -9.30 9.99 12.31
C SER A 51 -8.93 10.24 10.84
N ASP A 52 -9.48 9.47 9.90
CA ASP A 52 -9.17 9.57 8.47
C ASP A 52 -10.38 9.40 7.54
N ILE A 53 -11.57 9.85 7.95
CA ILE A 53 -12.82 9.70 7.17
C ILE A 53 -12.61 10.09 5.70
N PHE A 54 -12.09 11.29 5.42
CA PHE A 54 -11.90 11.76 4.05
C PHE A 54 -11.06 10.80 3.20
N PHE A 55 -9.89 10.39 3.70
CA PHE A 55 -9.01 9.47 2.98
C PHE A 55 -9.64 8.08 2.85
N ARG A 56 -10.34 7.61 3.89
CA ARG A 56 -11.02 6.33 3.87
C ARG A 56 -12.12 6.28 2.83
N GLU A 57 -13.03 7.25 2.84
CA GLU A 57 -14.11 7.28 1.86
C GLU A 57 -13.55 7.41 0.43
N THR A 58 -12.57 8.30 0.23
CA THR A 58 -11.94 8.50 -1.08
C THR A 58 -11.20 7.24 -1.56
N MET A 59 -10.40 6.60 -0.70
CA MET A 59 -9.64 5.39 -1.07
C MET A 59 -10.52 4.17 -1.29
N ASN A 60 -11.67 4.07 -0.64
CA ASN A 60 -12.59 2.94 -0.78
C ASN A 60 -13.70 3.18 -1.82
N THR A 61 -13.78 4.37 -2.42
CA THR A 61 -14.70 4.63 -3.53
C THR A 61 -14.24 3.83 -4.76
N PRO A 62 -15.06 2.90 -5.30
CA PRO A 62 -14.64 1.99 -6.36
C PRO A 62 -14.11 2.68 -7.62
N ASN A 63 -14.63 3.88 -7.92
CA ASN A 63 -14.29 4.63 -9.12
C ASN A 63 -13.13 5.61 -8.95
N THR A 64 -12.62 5.81 -7.73
CA THR A 64 -11.45 6.66 -7.48
C THR A 64 -10.17 5.83 -7.53
N PHE A 65 -10.15 4.73 -6.77
CA PHE A 65 -9.03 3.80 -6.75
C PHE A 65 -9.55 2.36 -6.76
N PRO A 66 -9.84 1.77 -7.93
CA PRO A 66 -10.41 0.43 -7.98
C PRO A 66 -9.51 -0.64 -7.35
N HIS A 67 -8.19 -0.54 -7.58
CA HIS A 67 -7.20 -1.48 -7.05
C HIS A 67 -6.00 -0.73 -6.49
N ILE A 68 -5.63 -1.04 -5.25
CA ILE A 68 -4.40 -0.57 -4.61
C ILE A 68 -3.72 -1.75 -3.93
N LEU A 69 -2.44 -1.93 -4.25
CA LEU A 69 -1.58 -2.85 -3.52
C LEU A 69 -0.34 -2.11 -3.04
N ALA A 70 -0.15 -2.08 -1.73
CA ALA A 70 1.04 -1.52 -1.12
C ALA A 70 1.97 -2.63 -0.64
N PHE A 71 3.26 -2.35 -0.67
CA PHE A 71 4.31 -3.23 -0.21
C PHE A 71 5.20 -2.47 0.75
N THR A 72 5.61 -3.10 1.85
CA THR A 72 6.60 -2.54 2.77
C THR A 72 7.72 -3.54 3.02
N LYS A 73 8.93 -3.06 3.32
CA LYS A 73 10.04 -3.96 3.66
C LYS A 73 9.69 -4.75 4.93
N LYS A 74 9.89 -6.07 4.90
CA LYS A 74 9.66 -6.99 6.04
C LYS A 74 10.39 -6.52 7.31
N LYS A 75 11.56 -5.86 7.18
CA LYS A 75 12.31 -5.31 8.31
C LYS A 75 11.57 -4.21 9.08
N ILE A 76 10.79 -3.36 8.39
CA ILE A 76 10.00 -2.27 9.01
C ILE A 76 8.94 -2.86 9.95
N LEU A 77 8.40 -4.03 9.61
CA LEU A 77 7.36 -4.70 10.38
C LEU A 77 7.87 -5.46 11.60
N ARG A 78 9.18 -5.71 11.69
CA ARG A 78 9.82 -6.49 12.76
C ARG A 78 10.37 -5.62 13.91
N SER A 79 10.47 -4.31 13.73
CA SER A 79 11.24 -3.45 14.64
C SER A 79 10.39 -2.71 15.66
N SER A 80 10.63 -2.98 16.94
CA SER A 80 10.71 -1.93 17.97
C SER A 80 11.85 -0.98 17.58
N CYS A 81 11.54 0.01 16.74
CA CYS A 81 12.46 0.85 15.97
C CYS A 81 13.78 1.21 16.70
N PRO A 82 14.91 0.53 16.42
CA PRO A 82 16.21 1.09 16.73
C PRO A 82 16.52 2.11 15.63
N ARG A 83 17.00 3.28 16.04
CA ARG A 83 17.41 4.41 15.18
C ARG A 83 17.99 3.95 13.83
N LEU A 84 17.53 4.62 12.78
CA LEU A 84 17.85 4.45 11.37
C LEU A 84 19.33 4.79 11.07
N GLU A 85 20.29 4.25 11.83
CA GLU A 85 21.66 4.77 11.89
C GLU A 85 22.72 3.82 11.33
N ASN A 86 22.39 2.62 10.81
CA ASN A 86 23.42 1.73 10.22
C ASN A 86 23.07 1.15 8.83
N VAL A 87 23.58 1.86 7.81
CA VAL A 87 24.37 1.49 6.60
C VAL A 87 24.04 0.23 5.75
N ASP A 88 24.25 0.42 4.42
CA ASP A 88 24.71 -0.52 3.39
C ASP A 88 23.68 -1.20 2.44
N ARG A 89 23.73 -0.82 1.15
CA ARG A 89 22.96 -1.25 -0.06
C ARG A 89 21.43 -1.27 -0.02
N ASP A 90 20.83 -1.48 1.14
CA ASP A 90 19.40 -1.58 1.37
C ASP A 90 18.68 -0.22 1.32
N GLN A 91 19.44 0.89 1.22
CA GLN A 91 18.94 2.26 1.04
C GLN A 91 18.47 2.56 -0.40
N ILE A 92 18.98 1.86 -1.42
CA ILE A 92 18.61 2.15 -2.81
C ILE A 92 17.15 1.74 -3.08
N ARG A 93 16.65 0.72 -2.39
CA ARG A 93 15.31 0.20 -2.59
C ARG A 93 14.27 1.01 -1.80
N PRO A 94 13.10 1.34 -2.36
CA PRO A 94 12.07 2.10 -1.67
C PRO A 94 11.57 1.38 -0.42
N ASN A 95 11.25 2.11 0.64
CA ASN A 95 10.70 1.50 1.87
C ASN A 95 9.26 1.02 1.68
N ILE A 96 8.51 1.75 0.85
CA ILE A 96 7.14 1.45 0.46
C ILE A 96 7.04 1.52 -1.06
N VAL A 97 6.38 0.55 -1.68
CA VAL A 97 6.00 0.57 -3.09
C VAL A 97 4.49 0.52 -3.18
N LEU A 98 3.89 1.37 -4.01
CA LEU A 98 2.46 1.32 -4.30
C LEU A 98 2.23 0.98 -5.77
N LEU A 99 1.34 0.02 -6.01
CA LEU A 99 0.73 -0.22 -7.31
C LEU A 99 -0.71 0.28 -7.22
N VAL A 100 -1.06 1.26 -8.06
CA VAL A 100 -2.34 1.96 -7.99
C VAL A 100 -2.98 1.96 -9.36
N HIS A 101 -4.22 1.44 -9.43
CA HIS A 101 -5.13 1.69 -10.52
C HIS A 101 -5.89 3.00 -10.21
N LEU A 102 -5.70 4.02 -11.03
CA LEU A 102 -6.44 5.28 -10.93
C LEU A 102 -7.74 5.15 -11.71
N GLY A 103 -8.87 5.33 -11.03
CA GLY A 103 -10.18 5.37 -11.66
C GLY A 103 -10.56 6.77 -12.14
N SER A 104 -11.67 6.87 -12.88
CA SER A 104 -12.08 8.12 -13.53
C SER A 104 -12.59 9.20 -12.57
N GLU A 105 -13.05 8.84 -11.36
CA GLU A 105 -13.57 9.80 -10.37
C GLU A 105 -12.47 10.40 -9.48
N GLY A 106 -11.21 10.05 -9.72
CA GLY A 106 -10.04 10.68 -9.08
C GLY A 106 -9.51 11.90 -9.84
N ASN A 107 -10.30 12.48 -10.74
CA ASN A 107 -9.84 13.48 -11.68
C ASN A 107 -10.10 14.92 -11.19
N GLY A 108 -9.14 15.82 -11.41
CA GLY A 108 -9.33 17.27 -11.21
C GLY A 108 -9.83 17.98 -12.48
N PHE A 109 -9.58 17.36 -13.64
CA PHE A 109 -10.03 17.81 -14.94
C PHE A 109 -10.30 16.58 -15.83
N ARG A 110 -10.94 16.76 -16.99
CA ARG A 110 -11.21 15.65 -17.90
C ARG A 110 -9.92 14.93 -18.29
N ASP A 111 -9.93 13.60 -18.18
CA ASP A 111 -8.84 12.69 -18.56
C ASP A 111 -7.49 12.95 -17.82
N THR A 112 -7.54 13.50 -16.60
CA THR A 112 -6.36 13.71 -15.74
C THR A 112 -6.53 13.06 -14.36
N ALA A 113 -5.43 12.79 -13.66
CA ALA A 113 -5.47 12.54 -12.23
C ALA A 113 -5.43 13.88 -11.46
N HIS A 114 -6.17 13.99 -10.35
CA HIS A 114 -5.98 15.10 -9.40
C HIS A 114 -4.64 14.92 -8.68
N GLY A 115 -3.89 16.02 -8.50
CA GLY A 115 -2.63 16.07 -7.76
C GLY A 115 -2.77 16.10 -6.25
#